data_AF-A0A2G8L4F5-F1
#
_entry.id   AF-A0A2G8L4F5-F1
#
_cell.length_a   1.000
_cell.length_b   1.000
_cell.length_c   1.000
_cell.angle_alpha   90.00
_cell.angle_beta   90.00
_cell.angle_gamma   90.00
#
_symmetry.space_group_name_H-M   'P 1'
#
loop_
_entity.id
_entity.type
_entity.pdbx_description
1 polymer ?
#
loop_
_entity_poly.entity_id
_entity_poly.type
_entity_poly.pdbx_seq_one_letter_code
_entity_poly.pdbx_strand_id
1 'polypeptide(L)'
;MVDGSYISVPEEGTLKLDLLELRANSHLTYPTNLNFELGELLMRYASVLEAEKIHLKSTFVYIEGDASINTAGRGPGAGLGKAPGVITSTSSYIGSGAGHGGYGGGADVVNFSNGTSYGSYVQPAHPGSGGAGNYGGAGGSTMRIEVGQELHLDGNILNDGTDATGGNSGGGSGGSIWVSTLLFSGHGYISTNGGDGFGLGYGGAGGRIAVHVGWRREFSGIYEAFGGLGGPNNGEDNGGNAAGGTVYYTDTNQGLNHRKALPSNTSEISYEDGFTKLLLDNDNRNHALPTVIENDEGAATYEIDEVEINNHVVLWLHEKDARLTVHKFIGDRTGLLHMRYTQVMYCEVVESMSGITVAPVSYKIDAGTEVVFPSTLFILGTRSHIDGLITGVMDVYFAKGADTIFTSTTQTALLKTKSTAL
;
A
#
# COMPACT_ATOMS: atom_id res chain seq x y z
N MET A 1 -1.66 -21.19 -38.31
CA MET A 1 -2.08 -20.18 -39.31
C MET A 1 -2.07 -20.83 -40.68
N VAL A 2 -3.14 -20.66 -41.46
CA VAL A 2 -3.15 -20.83 -42.91
C VAL A 2 -3.73 -19.52 -43.44
N ASP A 3 -3.05 -18.87 -44.38
CA ASP A 3 -3.45 -17.59 -44.98
C ASP A 3 -3.72 -16.42 -43.99
N GLY A 4 -2.82 -16.24 -43.02
CA GLY A 4 -2.80 -15.05 -42.15
C GLY A 4 -4.01 -14.88 -41.24
N SER A 5 -4.90 -15.87 -41.19
CA SER A 5 -6.09 -15.89 -40.35
C SER A 5 -5.94 -16.96 -39.28
N TYR A 6 -6.16 -16.58 -38.02
CA TYR A 6 -6.21 -17.54 -36.92
C TYR A 6 -7.47 -18.41 -37.06
N ILE A 7 -7.28 -19.73 -36.98
CA ILE A 7 -8.35 -20.74 -37.18
C ILE A 7 -9.15 -20.93 -35.87
N SER A 8 -8.64 -20.40 -34.76
CA SER A 8 -9.25 -20.37 -33.43
C SER A 8 -8.91 -19.06 -32.74
N VAL A 9 -9.69 -18.66 -31.73
CA VAL A 9 -9.32 -17.55 -30.84
C VAL A 9 -7.95 -17.88 -30.22
N PRO A 10 -6.94 -17.00 -30.31
CA PRO A 10 -5.63 -17.23 -29.70
C PRO A 10 -5.79 -17.37 -28.17
N GLU A 11 -5.22 -18.43 -27.59
CA GLU A 11 -5.06 -18.54 -26.14
C GLU A 11 -3.94 -17.61 -25.67
N GLU A 12 -4.04 -17.09 -24.43
CA GLU A 12 -2.98 -16.27 -23.85
C GLU A 12 -1.67 -17.08 -23.76
N GLY A 13 -0.66 -16.64 -24.50
CA GLY A 13 0.65 -17.29 -24.55
C GLY A 13 1.65 -16.69 -23.57
N THR A 14 2.67 -17.46 -23.23
CA THR A 14 3.88 -16.98 -22.55
C THR A 14 5.00 -16.79 -23.58
N LEU A 15 5.55 -15.58 -23.70
CA LEU A 15 6.71 -15.34 -24.54
C LEU A 15 7.97 -15.74 -23.74
N LYS A 16 8.67 -16.76 -24.23
CA LYS A 16 9.90 -17.28 -23.63
C LYS A 16 11.10 -16.88 -24.47
N LEU A 17 12.02 -16.08 -23.92
CA LEU A 17 13.21 -15.60 -24.61
C LEU A 17 14.42 -15.66 -23.69
N ASP A 18 15.63 -15.75 -24.24
CA ASP A 18 16.84 -15.59 -23.45
C ASP A 18 17.07 -14.10 -23.12
N LEU A 19 16.93 -13.23 -24.11
CA LEU A 19 17.10 -11.79 -23.98
C LEU A 19 15.94 -11.04 -24.65
N LEU A 20 15.38 -10.06 -23.94
CA LEU A 20 14.57 -8.99 -24.52
C LEU A 20 15.26 -7.65 -24.29
N GLU A 21 15.77 -7.03 -25.35
CA GLU A 21 16.35 -5.69 -25.31
C GLU A 21 15.42 -4.68 -25.99
N LEU A 22 14.87 -3.75 -25.21
CA LEU A 22 14.22 -2.55 -25.69
C LEU A 22 15.26 -1.44 -25.78
N ARG A 23 15.67 -1.10 -27.01
CA ARG A 23 16.63 -0.01 -27.25
C ARG A 23 16.02 1.36 -26.97
N ALA A 24 16.86 2.39 -26.90
CA ALA A 24 16.43 3.72 -26.50
C ALA A 24 15.26 4.22 -27.36
N ASN A 25 14.23 4.79 -26.72
CA ASN A 25 13.00 5.28 -27.35
C ASN A 25 12.18 4.21 -28.11
N SER A 26 12.41 2.92 -27.86
CA SER A 26 11.56 1.86 -28.42
C SER A 26 10.28 1.68 -27.60
N HIS A 27 9.20 1.30 -28.27
CA HIS A 27 7.90 1.06 -27.66
C HIS A 27 7.44 -0.36 -27.96
N LEU A 28 7.15 -1.13 -26.92
CA LEU A 28 6.55 -2.45 -27.01
C LEU A 28 5.18 -2.40 -26.33
N THR A 29 4.12 -2.49 -27.14
CA THR A 29 2.75 -2.60 -26.64
C THR A 29 2.28 -4.05 -26.73
N TYR A 30 1.72 -4.56 -25.64
CA TYR A 30 0.96 -5.80 -25.63
C TYR A 30 -0.48 -5.50 -25.16
N PRO A 31 -1.48 -5.45 -26.06
CA PRO A 31 -2.80 -4.89 -25.72
C PRO A 31 -3.55 -5.58 -24.58
N THR A 32 -3.21 -6.82 -24.22
CA THR A 32 -3.90 -7.65 -23.22
C THR A 32 -2.93 -8.09 -22.12
N ASN A 33 -3.12 -9.29 -21.55
CA ASN A 33 -2.27 -9.86 -20.51
C ASN A 33 -0.94 -10.35 -21.10
N LEU A 34 0.14 -9.72 -20.67
CA LEU A 34 1.50 -10.06 -21.08
C LEU A 34 2.16 -10.99 -20.07
N ASN A 35 2.50 -12.21 -20.51
CA ASN A 35 3.24 -13.20 -19.72
C ASN A 35 4.64 -13.41 -20.31
N PHE A 36 5.68 -13.05 -19.56
CA PHE A 36 7.09 -13.16 -19.95
C PHE A 36 7.85 -14.17 -19.09
N GLU A 37 8.67 -14.99 -19.73
CA GLU A 37 9.75 -15.74 -19.11
C GLU A 37 11.05 -15.43 -19.84
N LEU A 38 11.93 -14.67 -19.20
CA LEU A 38 13.16 -14.14 -19.79
C LEU A 38 14.40 -14.66 -19.04
N GLY A 39 15.53 -14.78 -19.75
CA GLY A 39 16.83 -14.78 -19.08
C GLY A 39 17.15 -13.38 -18.58
N GLU A 40 17.06 -12.39 -19.46
CA GLU A 40 17.37 -10.99 -19.19
C GLU A 40 16.39 -10.03 -19.89
N LEU A 41 15.95 -9.01 -19.16
CA LEU A 41 15.24 -7.85 -19.70
C LEU A 41 16.13 -6.60 -19.60
N LEU A 42 16.44 -6.01 -20.76
CA LEU A 42 17.18 -4.76 -20.87
C LEU A 42 16.28 -3.67 -21.44
N MET A 43 15.94 -2.68 -20.62
CA MET A 43 15.20 -1.50 -21.05
C MET A 43 16.13 -0.29 -21.03
N ARG A 44 16.52 0.16 -22.22
CA ARG A 44 17.39 1.34 -22.41
C ARG A 44 16.61 2.63 -22.23
N TYR A 45 17.35 3.75 -22.11
CA TYR A 45 16.81 5.10 -21.96
C TYR A 45 15.49 5.37 -22.69
N ALA A 46 14.46 5.79 -21.95
CA ALA A 46 13.14 6.16 -22.48
C ALA A 46 12.44 5.06 -23.33
N SER A 47 12.82 3.79 -23.18
CA SER A 47 12.06 2.68 -23.75
C SER A 47 10.81 2.39 -22.94
N VAL A 48 9.78 1.87 -23.59
CA VAL A 48 8.46 1.70 -22.97
C VAL A 48 7.93 0.28 -23.22
N LEU A 49 7.49 -0.35 -22.15
CA LEU A 49 6.75 -1.61 -22.15
C LEU A 49 5.35 -1.36 -21.58
N GLU A 50 4.33 -1.48 -22.41
CA GLU A 50 2.94 -1.25 -22.02
C GLU A 50 2.08 -2.49 -22.23
N ALA A 51 1.28 -2.85 -21.22
CA ALA A 51 0.27 -3.90 -21.36
C ALA A 51 -0.93 -3.69 -20.45
N GLU A 52 -2.02 -4.45 -20.63
CA GLU A 52 -3.16 -4.40 -19.70
C GLU A 52 -2.75 -4.96 -18.33
N LYS A 53 -2.13 -6.13 -18.31
CA LYS A 53 -1.53 -6.76 -17.12
C LYS A 53 -0.16 -7.30 -17.47
N ILE A 54 0.75 -7.30 -16.50
CA ILE A 54 2.11 -7.80 -16.70
C ILE A 54 2.41 -8.87 -15.66
N HIS A 55 2.76 -10.07 -16.14
CA HIS A 55 3.44 -11.09 -15.37
C HIS A 55 4.81 -11.33 -16.00
N LEU A 56 5.85 -10.81 -15.37
CA LEU A 56 7.24 -10.90 -15.80
C LEU A 56 8.00 -11.84 -14.89
N LYS A 57 8.55 -12.92 -15.45
CA LYS A 57 9.60 -13.74 -14.83
C LYS A 57 10.90 -13.50 -15.58
N SER A 58 11.97 -13.13 -14.88
CA SER A 58 13.30 -12.96 -15.48
C SER A 58 14.41 -13.41 -14.53
N THR A 59 15.62 -13.71 -15.02
CA THR A 59 16.78 -13.84 -14.11
C THR A 59 17.34 -12.46 -13.75
N PHE A 60 17.45 -11.58 -14.75
CA PHE A 60 17.93 -10.21 -14.60
C PHE A 60 16.96 -9.20 -15.22
N VAL A 61 16.80 -8.05 -14.58
CA VAL A 61 16.03 -6.93 -15.12
C VAL A 61 16.79 -5.63 -14.88
N TYR A 62 17.15 -4.94 -15.96
CA TYR A 62 17.79 -3.63 -15.93
C TYR A 62 16.92 -2.61 -16.65
N ILE A 63 16.47 -1.59 -15.91
CA ILE A 63 15.61 -0.52 -16.42
C ILE A 63 16.36 0.80 -16.24
N GLU A 64 16.89 1.34 -17.33
CA GLU A 64 17.63 2.61 -17.35
C GLU A 64 16.69 3.82 -17.17
N GLY A 65 17.28 5.00 -16.94
CA GLY A 65 16.56 6.25 -16.73
C GLY A 65 15.51 6.55 -17.81
N ASP A 66 14.37 7.08 -17.38
CA ASP A 66 13.17 7.37 -18.17
C ASP A 66 12.50 6.16 -18.87
N ALA A 67 13.11 4.96 -18.87
CA ALA A 67 12.43 3.77 -19.37
C ALA A 67 11.24 3.41 -18.47
N SER A 68 10.15 2.88 -19.01
CA SER A 68 8.95 2.58 -18.22
C SER A 68 8.29 1.25 -18.53
N ILE A 69 7.95 0.52 -17.47
CA ILE A 69 6.95 -0.54 -17.50
C ILE A 69 5.63 0.09 -17.04
N ASN A 70 4.59 0.06 -17.86
CA ASN A 70 3.39 0.88 -17.63
C ASN A 70 2.08 0.10 -17.84
N THR A 71 1.27 0.02 -16.79
CA THR A 71 -0.11 -0.50 -16.80
C THR A 71 -1.12 0.51 -16.25
N ALA A 72 -0.74 1.79 -16.16
CA ALA A 72 -1.58 2.86 -15.62
C ALA A 72 -2.86 3.03 -16.45
N GLY A 73 -3.99 3.16 -15.75
CA GLY A 73 -5.31 3.33 -16.35
C GLY A 73 -5.85 2.15 -17.15
N ARG A 74 -5.17 1.00 -17.10
CA ARG A 74 -5.55 -0.22 -17.83
C ARG A 74 -6.29 -1.24 -16.96
N GLY A 75 -6.71 -0.83 -15.76
CA GLY A 75 -7.62 -1.59 -14.91
C GLY A 75 -9.10 -1.34 -15.24
N PRO A 76 -10.00 -1.74 -14.33
CA PRO A 76 -11.45 -1.52 -14.49
C PRO A 76 -11.83 -0.06 -14.74
N GLY A 77 -12.68 0.18 -15.74
CA GLY A 77 -13.20 1.52 -16.07
C GLY A 77 -14.23 2.06 -15.08
N ALA A 78 -14.77 3.25 -15.36
CA ALA A 78 -15.72 3.96 -14.51
C ALA A 78 -16.85 3.06 -13.96
N GLY A 79 -17.07 3.11 -12.63
CA GLY A 79 -18.10 2.32 -11.95
C GLY A 79 -17.87 0.80 -11.91
N LEU A 80 -16.72 0.31 -12.37
CA LEU A 80 -16.35 -1.11 -12.37
C LEU A 80 -15.21 -1.40 -11.38
N GLY A 81 -15.02 -2.67 -11.04
CA GLY A 81 -13.99 -3.13 -10.10
C GLY A 81 -14.59 -3.64 -8.79
N LYS A 82 -13.72 -3.92 -7.81
CA LYS A 82 -14.11 -4.50 -6.52
C LYS A 82 -14.71 -3.46 -5.57
N ALA A 83 -14.17 -2.25 -5.55
CA ALA A 83 -14.69 -1.13 -4.76
C ALA A 83 -14.78 0.14 -5.62
N PRO A 84 -15.67 0.17 -6.62
CA PRO A 84 -15.85 1.34 -7.48
C PRO A 84 -16.39 2.53 -6.68
N GLY A 85 -16.20 3.72 -7.25
CA GLY A 85 -16.89 4.92 -6.77
C GLY A 85 -18.40 4.84 -7.00
N VAL A 86 -19.17 5.66 -6.27
CA VAL A 86 -20.64 5.77 -6.40
C VAL A 86 -21.09 7.23 -6.53
N ILE A 87 -22.30 7.44 -7.05
CA ILE A 87 -22.90 8.78 -7.06
C ILE A 87 -23.38 9.14 -5.65
N THR A 88 -22.73 10.13 -5.02
CA THR A 88 -22.98 10.54 -3.62
C THR A 88 -24.16 11.51 -3.48
N SER A 89 -24.50 12.23 -4.56
CA SER A 89 -25.66 13.13 -4.62
C SER A 89 -26.39 12.96 -5.94
N THR A 90 -27.67 12.57 -5.88
CA THR A 90 -28.51 12.38 -7.07
C THR A 90 -28.92 13.69 -7.73
N SER A 91 -29.01 14.80 -6.98
CA SER A 91 -29.38 16.11 -7.51
C SER A 91 -28.22 16.82 -8.22
N SER A 92 -27.00 16.66 -7.69
CA SER A 92 -25.79 17.31 -8.22
C SER A 92 -24.91 16.37 -9.04
N TYR A 93 -25.31 15.09 -9.11
CA TYR A 93 -24.63 13.99 -9.81
C TYR A 93 -23.12 13.95 -9.53
N ILE A 94 -22.77 13.92 -8.24
CA ILE A 94 -21.36 13.95 -7.81
C ILE A 94 -20.87 12.51 -7.64
N GLY A 95 -19.79 12.14 -8.33
CA GLY A 95 -19.15 10.83 -8.23
C GLY A 95 -18.03 10.79 -7.20
N SER A 96 -18.09 9.82 -6.28
CA SER A 96 -17.00 9.51 -5.37
C SER A 96 -15.82 8.86 -6.11
N GLY A 97 -14.66 8.87 -5.47
CA GLY A 97 -13.51 8.12 -5.95
C GLY A 97 -13.64 6.63 -5.67
N ALA A 98 -12.88 5.84 -6.42
CA ALA A 98 -12.71 4.42 -6.16
C ALA A 98 -11.76 4.15 -4.99
N GLY A 99 -11.94 2.99 -4.34
CA GLY A 99 -11.03 2.48 -3.31
C GLY A 99 -10.08 1.42 -3.85
N HIS A 100 -8.92 1.29 -3.22
CA HIS A 100 -7.92 0.22 -3.30
C HIS A 100 -6.77 0.69 -2.40
N GLY A 101 -6.14 -0.14 -1.56
CA GLY A 101 -5.10 0.31 -0.62
C GLY A 101 -5.62 1.19 0.54
N GLY A 102 -6.26 2.30 0.23
CA GLY A 102 -7.05 3.15 1.11
C GLY A 102 -8.47 3.38 0.60
N TYR A 103 -9.17 4.29 1.29
CA TYR A 103 -10.51 4.72 0.91
C TYR A 103 -10.48 5.83 -0.15
N GLY A 104 -11.37 5.72 -1.14
CA GLY A 104 -11.61 6.75 -2.14
C GLY A 104 -12.24 8.00 -1.52
N GLY A 105 -11.98 9.16 -2.11
CA GLY A 105 -12.58 10.42 -1.66
C GLY A 105 -14.11 10.36 -1.68
N GLY A 106 -14.75 10.94 -0.67
CA GLY A 106 -16.20 10.94 -0.50
C GLY A 106 -16.77 9.68 0.14
N ALA A 107 -15.92 8.75 0.62
CA ALA A 107 -16.36 7.58 1.35
C ALA A 107 -17.09 7.93 2.66
N ASP A 108 -16.66 8.97 3.36
CA ASP A 108 -17.30 9.52 4.55
C ASP A 108 -18.73 10.02 4.26
N VAL A 109 -18.96 10.64 3.10
CA VAL A 109 -20.28 11.12 2.64
C VAL A 109 -21.27 9.95 2.44
N VAL A 110 -20.77 8.77 2.09
CA VAL A 110 -21.58 7.56 1.90
C VAL A 110 -21.46 6.57 3.07
N ASN A 111 -21.10 7.06 4.26
CA ASN A 111 -20.97 6.25 5.48
C ASN A 111 -20.04 5.04 5.33
N PHE A 112 -18.92 5.22 4.62
CA PHE A 112 -17.88 4.20 4.40
C PHE A 112 -18.40 2.91 3.73
N SER A 113 -19.50 2.99 2.99
CA SER A 113 -20.13 1.82 2.34
C SER A 113 -19.55 1.46 0.96
N ASN A 114 -18.87 2.40 0.31
CA ASN A 114 -18.28 2.27 -1.02
C ASN A 114 -16.91 2.93 -1.09
N GLY A 115 -16.16 2.67 -2.15
CA GLY A 115 -14.78 3.15 -2.29
C GLY A 115 -13.88 2.66 -1.16
N THR A 116 -14.14 1.46 -0.63
CA THR A 116 -13.37 0.87 0.47
C THR A 116 -12.03 0.31 -0.02
N SER A 117 -11.10 0.13 0.92
CA SER A 117 -9.89 -0.64 0.62
C SER A 117 -10.21 -2.12 0.37
N TYR A 118 -9.29 -2.80 -0.33
CA TYR A 118 -9.30 -4.25 -0.50
C TYR A 118 -7.91 -4.79 -0.86
N GLY A 119 -7.71 -6.10 -0.69
CA GLY A 119 -6.57 -6.85 -1.22
C GLY A 119 -5.35 -6.87 -0.30
N SER A 120 -4.50 -7.89 -0.43
CA SER A 120 -3.33 -8.03 0.45
C SER A 120 -2.31 -6.88 0.31
N TYR A 121 -1.88 -6.29 1.43
CA TYR A 121 -0.77 -5.32 1.43
C TYR A 121 0.61 -5.98 1.25
N VAL A 122 0.76 -7.27 1.59
CA VAL A 122 2.01 -8.02 1.41
C VAL A 122 2.05 -8.80 0.09
N GLN A 123 0.90 -9.25 -0.42
CA GLN A 123 0.80 -9.98 -1.69
C GLN A 123 -0.28 -9.36 -2.59
N PRO A 124 -0.16 -8.07 -2.97
CA PRO A 124 -1.14 -7.38 -3.80
C PRO A 124 -1.28 -8.06 -5.17
N ALA A 125 -2.50 -8.48 -5.50
CA ALA A 125 -2.81 -9.23 -6.72
C ALA A 125 -4.09 -8.74 -7.44
N HIS A 126 -4.75 -7.71 -6.91
CA HIS A 126 -6.02 -7.21 -7.46
C HIS A 126 -5.79 -5.92 -8.24
N PRO A 127 -6.49 -5.71 -9.38
CA PRO A 127 -6.46 -4.41 -10.02
C PRO A 127 -7.15 -3.36 -9.13
N GLY A 128 -6.93 -2.08 -9.44
CA GLY A 128 -7.70 -0.98 -8.90
C GLY A 128 -9.17 -1.03 -9.33
N SER A 129 -9.91 0.02 -9.03
CA SER A 129 -11.33 0.18 -9.38
C SER A 129 -11.56 1.53 -10.03
N GLY A 130 -12.61 1.64 -10.85
CA GLY A 130 -12.96 2.88 -11.53
C GLY A 130 -13.80 3.82 -10.67
N GLY A 131 -13.56 5.11 -10.80
CA GLY A 131 -14.33 6.16 -10.12
C GLY A 131 -15.77 6.26 -10.62
N ALA A 132 -16.63 6.97 -9.88
CA ALA A 132 -18.04 7.09 -10.26
C ALA A 132 -18.30 8.16 -11.32
N GLY A 133 -19.41 7.99 -12.05
CA GLY A 133 -19.88 8.94 -13.07
C GLY A 133 -19.53 8.50 -14.50
N ASN A 134 -20.19 9.11 -15.49
CA ASN A 134 -20.03 8.74 -16.90
C ASN A 134 -18.62 9.00 -17.46
N TYR A 135 -17.85 9.84 -16.77
CA TYR A 135 -16.49 10.23 -17.14
C TYR A 135 -15.51 9.93 -15.99
N GLY A 136 -15.84 8.94 -15.16
CA GLY A 136 -14.99 8.49 -14.05
C GLY A 136 -13.68 7.90 -14.55
N GLY A 137 -12.63 8.06 -13.75
CA GLY A 137 -11.33 7.51 -14.03
C GLY A 137 -11.31 5.98 -14.00
N ALA A 138 -10.46 5.36 -14.82
CA ALA A 138 -10.19 3.92 -14.75
C ALA A 138 -9.17 3.61 -13.65
N GLY A 139 -9.27 2.45 -13.02
CA GLY A 139 -8.28 2.01 -12.05
C GLY A 139 -6.95 1.60 -12.69
N GLY A 140 -5.89 1.53 -11.88
CA GLY A 140 -4.67 0.83 -12.24
C GLY A 140 -4.89 -0.67 -12.35
N SER A 141 -3.96 -1.38 -12.98
CA SER A 141 -4.05 -2.82 -13.23
C SER A 141 -3.17 -3.63 -12.26
N THR A 142 -2.65 -4.78 -12.69
CA THR A 142 -1.78 -5.64 -11.89
C THR A 142 -0.44 -5.89 -12.58
N MET A 143 0.64 -5.71 -11.82
CA MET A 143 2.00 -6.10 -12.22
C MET A 143 2.55 -7.12 -11.23
N ARG A 144 3.01 -8.27 -11.74
CA ARG A 144 3.75 -9.28 -10.99
C ARG A 144 5.13 -9.45 -11.63
N ILE A 145 6.18 -9.05 -10.92
CA ILE A 145 7.56 -9.07 -11.41
C ILE A 145 8.40 -10.00 -10.52
N GLU A 146 8.82 -11.13 -11.07
CA GLU A 146 9.61 -12.17 -10.41
C GLU A 146 11.02 -12.20 -11.03
N VAL A 147 12.01 -11.71 -10.30
CA VAL A 147 13.39 -11.62 -10.75
C VAL A 147 14.27 -12.59 -9.96
N GLY A 148 14.87 -13.55 -10.64
CA GLY A 148 15.65 -14.61 -9.99
C GLY A 148 16.90 -14.10 -9.29
N GLN A 149 17.53 -13.03 -9.79
CA GLN A 149 18.82 -12.56 -9.28
C GLN A 149 18.85 -11.06 -8.98
N GLU A 150 18.75 -10.20 -9.99
CA GLU A 150 18.91 -8.75 -9.79
C GLU A 150 17.86 -7.94 -10.56
N LEU A 151 17.16 -7.08 -9.84
CA LEU A 151 16.41 -5.97 -10.39
C LEU A 151 17.22 -4.68 -10.14
N HIS A 152 17.63 -4.02 -11.20
CA HIS A 152 18.21 -2.68 -11.16
C HIS A 152 17.24 -1.70 -11.83
N LEU A 153 16.69 -0.78 -11.04
CA LEU A 153 15.66 0.16 -11.49
C LEU A 153 16.14 1.61 -11.33
N ASP A 154 16.49 2.24 -12.45
CA ASP A 154 16.70 3.69 -12.56
C ASP A 154 15.56 4.40 -13.32
N GLY A 155 14.74 3.64 -14.06
CA GLY A 155 13.54 4.14 -14.73
C GLY A 155 12.27 4.03 -13.87
N ASN A 156 11.15 3.70 -14.51
CA ASN A 156 9.81 3.81 -13.94
C ASN A 156 9.01 2.49 -14.00
N ILE A 157 8.25 2.19 -12.96
CA ILE A 157 7.21 1.16 -12.94
C ILE A 157 5.89 1.85 -12.54
N LEU A 158 4.95 1.96 -13.47
CA LEU A 158 3.78 2.85 -13.36
C LEU A 158 2.47 2.06 -13.42
N ASN A 159 1.66 2.14 -12.38
CA ASN A 159 0.39 1.43 -12.29
C ASN A 159 -0.71 2.27 -11.63
N ASP A 160 -0.76 3.54 -12.05
CA ASP A 160 -1.67 4.55 -11.51
C ASP A 160 -3.11 4.39 -12.04
N GLY A 161 -4.09 4.89 -11.29
CA GLY A 161 -5.43 5.16 -11.79
C GLY A 161 -5.46 6.42 -12.65
N THR A 162 -6.47 6.57 -13.52
CA THR A 162 -6.64 7.78 -14.31
C THR A 162 -7.54 8.79 -13.61
N ASP A 163 -7.36 10.06 -13.97
CA ASP A 163 -8.25 11.13 -13.57
C ASP A 163 -9.63 10.98 -14.21
N ALA A 164 -10.63 11.59 -13.58
CA ALA A 164 -11.92 11.85 -14.18
C ALA A 164 -11.81 12.95 -15.25
N THR A 165 -12.60 12.84 -16.31
CA THR A 165 -12.52 13.77 -17.46
C THR A 165 -13.73 14.70 -17.60
N GLY A 166 -14.76 14.56 -16.76
CA GLY A 166 -15.96 15.38 -16.87
C GLY A 166 -17.07 15.10 -15.85
N GLY A 167 -18.12 15.93 -15.88
CA GLY A 167 -19.43 15.61 -15.30
C GLY A 167 -19.47 15.33 -13.80
N ASN A 168 -18.68 16.05 -12.99
CA ASN A 168 -18.56 15.82 -11.54
C ASN A 168 -18.14 14.37 -11.18
N SER A 169 -17.40 13.69 -12.05
CA SER A 169 -17.02 12.29 -11.89
C SER A 169 -15.80 12.13 -10.96
N GLY A 170 -15.68 10.96 -10.33
CA GLY A 170 -14.57 10.64 -9.44
C GLY A 170 -13.40 9.94 -10.14
N GLY A 171 -12.22 10.04 -9.55
CA GLY A 171 -11.00 9.41 -10.05
C GLY A 171 -10.93 7.89 -9.80
N GLY A 172 -10.18 7.19 -10.64
CA GLY A 172 -9.90 5.76 -10.49
C GLY A 172 -8.83 5.50 -9.44
N SER A 173 -8.85 4.34 -8.78
CA SER A 173 -7.83 4.00 -7.79
C SER A 173 -6.57 3.38 -8.41
N GLY A 174 -5.43 3.51 -7.75
CA GLY A 174 -4.18 2.86 -8.17
C GLY A 174 -4.27 1.34 -8.20
N GLY A 175 -3.36 0.68 -8.89
CA GLY A 175 -3.34 -0.78 -9.04
C GLY A 175 -2.49 -1.52 -8.01
N SER A 176 -2.19 -2.79 -8.29
CA SER A 176 -1.28 -3.64 -7.50
C SER A 176 0.05 -3.85 -8.21
N ILE A 177 1.16 -3.53 -7.56
CA ILE A 177 2.52 -3.90 -7.98
C ILE A 177 3.08 -4.88 -6.95
N TRP A 178 3.42 -6.08 -7.39
CA TRP A 178 4.15 -7.06 -6.60
C TRP A 178 5.48 -7.39 -7.29
N VAL A 179 6.57 -7.23 -6.55
CA VAL A 179 7.94 -7.50 -7.00
C VAL A 179 8.58 -8.52 -6.06
N SER A 180 9.29 -9.50 -6.61
CA SER A 180 10.17 -10.40 -5.86
C SER A 180 11.53 -10.47 -6.55
N THR A 181 12.61 -10.27 -5.79
CA THR A 181 13.98 -10.33 -6.30
C THR A 181 14.98 -10.75 -5.23
N LEU A 182 16.15 -11.28 -5.59
CA LEU A 182 17.23 -11.49 -4.60
C LEU A 182 17.97 -10.19 -4.28
N LEU A 183 18.29 -9.40 -5.31
CA LEU A 183 18.99 -8.12 -5.21
C LEU A 183 18.12 -7.02 -5.81
N PHE A 184 17.99 -5.91 -5.08
CA PHE A 184 17.26 -4.73 -5.58
C PHE A 184 18.10 -3.47 -5.42
N SER A 185 18.38 -2.79 -6.53
CA SER A 185 19.23 -1.57 -6.57
C SER A 185 18.67 -0.53 -7.54
N GLY A 186 19.22 0.68 -7.51
CA GLY A 186 18.85 1.80 -8.39
C GLY A 186 18.15 2.96 -7.68
N HIS A 187 17.80 3.98 -8.45
CA HIS A 187 17.24 5.26 -7.98
C HIS A 187 15.92 5.65 -8.66
N GLY A 188 15.28 4.69 -9.33
CA GLY A 188 14.08 4.92 -10.11
C GLY A 188 12.81 5.13 -9.28
N TYR A 189 11.67 4.98 -9.94
CA TYR A 189 10.36 5.36 -9.42
C TYR A 189 9.34 4.24 -9.61
N ILE A 190 8.57 3.93 -8.56
CA ILE A 190 7.49 2.95 -8.58
C ILE A 190 6.21 3.62 -8.09
N SER A 191 5.15 3.62 -8.89
CA SER A 191 3.91 4.34 -8.57
C SER A 191 2.63 3.52 -8.73
N THR A 192 1.70 3.75 -7.79
CA THR A 192 0.32 3.26 -7.79
C THR A 192 -0.64 4.36 -7.32
N ASN A 193 -0.51 5.57 -7.84
CA ASN A 193 -1.35 6.69 -7.44
C ASN A 193 -2.81 6.50 -7.85
N GLY A 194 -3.73 7.06 -7.06
CA GLY A 194 -5.10 7.28 -7.48
C GLY A 194 -5.21 8.51 -8.38
N GLY A 195 -6.18 8.51 -9.29
CA GLY A 195 -6.48 9.63 -10.17
C GLY A 195 -7.35 10.69 -9.51
N ASP A 196 -7.31 11.89 -10.05
CA ASP A 196 -8.02 13.06 -9.54
C ASP A 196 -9.51 13.05 -9.96
N GLY A 197 -10.34 13.69 -9.13
CA GLY A 197 -11.74 13.97 -9.45
C GLY A 197 -11.89 15.13 -10.44
N PHE A 198 -13.05 15.23 -11.08
CA PHE A 198 -13.39 16.36 -11.96
C PHE A 198 -14.52 17.21 -11.38
N GLY A 199 -14.44 18.54 -11.46
CA GLY A 199 -15.49 19.43 -10.99
C GLY A 199 -15.74 19.27 -9.48
N LEU A 200 -16.92 18.79 -9.10
CA LEU A 200 -17.27 18.44 -7.71
C LEU A 200 -16.92 16.99 -7.33
N GLY A 201 -16.39 16.19 -8.25
CA GLY A 201 -16.03 14.79 -8.01
C GLY A 201 -14.90 14.63 -7.01
N TYR A 202 -14.70 13.40 -6.53
CA TYR A 202 -13.69 13.07 -5.52
C TYR A 202 -12.54 12.27 -6.12
N GLY A 203 -11.35 12.33 -5.52
CA GLY A 203 -10.16 11.59 -5.96
C GLY A 203 -10.24 10.10 -5.65
N GLY A 204 -9.58 9.25 -6.44
CA GLY A 204 -9.45 7.81 -6.21
C GLY A 204 -8.31 7.48 -5.24
N ALA A 205 -8.39 6.36 -4.51
CA ALA A 205 -7.36 5.96 -3.55
C ALA A 205 -6.05 5.49 -4.21
N GLY A 206 -4.93 5.64 -3.49
CA GLY A 206 -3.65 5.05 -3.89
C GLY A 206 -3.62 3.53 -3.71
N GLY A 207 -2.96 2.81 -4.61
CA GLY A 207 -2.95 1.34 -4.69
C GLY A 207 -2.00 0.65 -3.73
N ARG A 208 -1.41 -0.47 -4.16
CA ARG A 208 -0.55 -1.30 -3.31
C ARG A 208 0.76 -1.63 -4.01
N ILE A 209 1.86 -1.39 -3.34
CA ILE A 209 3.21 -1.79 -3.76
C ILE A 209 3.75 -2.76 -2.71
N ALA A 210 4.20 -3.94 -3.15
CA ALA A 210 4.91 -4.89 -2.31
C ALA A 210 6.21 -5.33 -3.00
N VAL A 211 7.35 -5.20 -2.31
CA VAL A 211 8.66 -5.59 -2.82
C VAL A 211 9.34 -6.57 -1.87
N HIS A 212 9.45 -7.81 -2.30
CA HIS A 212 10.06 -8.91 -1.54
C HIS A 212 11.52 -9.09 -1.95
N VAL A 213 12.47 -8.61 -1.13
CA VAL A 213 13.90 -8.74 -1.41
C VAL A 213 14.51 -9.87 -0.60
N GLY A 214 14.92 -10.94 -1.27
CA GLY A 214 15.42 -12.15 -0.63
C GLY A 214 16.80 -12.02 0.02
N TRP A 215 17.62 -11.05 -0.40
CA TRP A 215 18.95 -10.83 0.14
C TRP A 215 19.28 -9.36 0.42
N ARG A 216 19.68 -8.57 -0.58
CA ARG A 216 20.21 -7.21 -0.36
C ARG A 216 19.37 -6.17 -1.10
N ARG A 217 18.87 -5.19 -0.34
CA ARG A 217 18.12 -4.04 -0.86
C ARG A 217 18.98 -2.79 -0.71
N GLU A 218 19.45 -2.26 -1.84
CA GLU A 218 20.18 -0.99 -1.97
C GLU A 218 19.38 0.08 -2.72
N PHE A 219 18.17 -0.26 -3.17
CA PHE A 219 17.28 0.67 -3.83
C PHE A 219 17.03 1.92 -2.97
N SER A 220 17.40 3.07 -3.53
CA SER A 220 17.30 4.38 -2.92
C SER A 220 16.42 5.33 -3.73
N GLY A 221 15.59 4.75 -4.61
CA GLY A 221 14.56 5.48 -5.35
C GLY A 221 13.28 5.71 -4.55
N ILE A 222 12.21 6.04 -5.25
CA ILE A 222 10.95 6.51 -4.66
C ILE A 222 9.85 5.46 -4.89
N TYR A 223 9.04 5.23 -3.86
CA TYR A 223 7.76 4.54 -3.96
C TYR A 223 6.64 5.54 -3.71
N GLU A 224 5.63 5.53 -4.57
CA GLU A 224 4.49 6.43 -4.46
C GLU A 224 3.18 5.65 -4.56
N ALA A 225 2.29 5.91 -3.60
CA ALA A 225 0.95 5.31 -3.58
C ALA A 225 -0.03 6.36 -3.04
N PHE A 226 0.01 7.57 -3.58
CA PHE A 226 -0.84 8.65 -3.09
C PHE A 226 -2.28 8.50 -3.56
N GLY A 227 -3.21 8.99 -2.76
CA GLY A 227 -4.58 9.22 -3.19
C GLY A 227 -4.66 10.41 -4.14
N GLY A 228 -5.62 10.37 -5.06
CA GLY A 228 -5.95 11.47 -5.95
C GLY A 228 -6.62 12.62 -5.19
N LEU A 229 -6.52 13.80 -5.78
CA LEU A 229 -7.16 15.02 -5.31
C LEU A 229 -8.64 15.04 -5.70
N GLY A 230 -9.44 15.75 -4.93
CA GLY A 230 -10.79 16.13 -5.33
C GLY A 230 -10.75 17.05 -6.55
N GLY A 231 -11.86 17.10 -7.28
CA GLY A 231 -12.00 18.07 -8.36
C GLY A 231 -11.89 19.50 -7.86
N PRO A 232 -11.50 20.45 -8.73
CA PRO A 232 -11.16 21.82 -8.33
C PRO A 232 -12.30 22.62 -7.69
N ASN A 233 -13.56 22.16 -7.82
CA ASN A 233 -14.72 22.79 -7.20
C ASN A 233 -15.16 22.08 -5.91
N ASN A 234 -14.54 20.95 -5.57
CA ASN A 234 -14.78 20.20 -4.33
C ASN A 234 -13.92 20.86 -3.25
N GLY A 235 -14.53 21.70 -2.41
CA GLY A 235 -13.90 22.74 -1.60
C GLY A 235 -12.53 22.42 -0.95
N GLU A 236 -11.75 23.48 -0.76
CA GLU A 236 -10.37 23.44 -0.26
C GLU A 236 -10.33 23.12 1.25
N ASP A 237 -10.38 21.82 1.59
CA ASP A 237 -9.73 21.17 2.74
C ASP A 237 -10.34 19.77 2.93
N ASN A 238 -9.59 18.73 2.55
CA ASN A 238 -9.88 17.29 2.76
C ASN A 238 -11.17 16.70 2.19
N GLY A 239 -12.18 17.52 1.85
CA GLY A 239 -13.50 17.04 1.44
C GLY A 239 -13.46 16.17 0.20
N GLY A 240 -12.57 16.48 -0.76
CA GLY A 240 -12.51 15.78 -2.04
C GLY A 240 -11.44 14.69 -2.18
N ASN A 241 -10.40 14.73 -1.35
CA ASN A 241 -9.16 13.97 -1.57
C ASN A 241 -9.28 12.54 -1.03
N ALA A 242 -8.59 11.59 -1.65
CA ALA A 242 -8.59 10.20 -1.21
C ALA A 242 -7.46 9.90 -0.20
N ALA A 243 -7.58 8.74 0.45
CA ALA A 243 -6.48 8.18 1.22
C ALA A 243 -5.39 7.60 0.30
N GLY A 244 -4.16 7.57 0.81
CA GLY A 244 -3.06 6.87 0.20
C GLY A 244 -3.20 5.35 0.31
N GLY A 245 -2.36 4.66 -0.45
CA GLY A 245 -2.19 3.24 -0.49
C GLY A 245 -1.11 2.73 0.45
N THR A 246 -0.62 1.52 0.19
CA THR A 246 0.38 0.86 1.04
C THR A 246 1.65 0.55 0.25
N VAL A 247 2.81 0.86 0.83
CA VAL A 247 4.11 0.39 0.34
C VAL A 247 4.72 -0.56 1.37
N TYR A 248 4.84 -1.83 1.01
CA TYR A 248 5.46 -2.87 1.82
C TYR A 248 6.77 -3.32 1.17
N TYR A 249 7.82 -3.50 1.95
CA TYR A 249 9.00 -4.20 1.46
C TYR A 249 9.68 -5.04 2.53
N THR A 250 10.38 -6.07 2.05
CA THR A 250 11.21 -6.95 2.87
C THR A 250 12.64 -6.88 2.38
N ASP A 251 13.58 -7.01 3.31
CA ASP A 251 14.98 -7.25 2.99
C ASP A 251 15.65 -8.07 4.09
N THR A 252 16.85 -8.60 3.84
CA THR A 252 17.62 -9.21 4.92
C THR A 252 18.65 -8.25 5.47
N ASN A 253 19.43 -7.58 4.59
CA ASN A 253 20.51 -6.58 4.81
C ASN A 253 21.55 -6.84 5.93
N GLN A 254 21.30 -7.83 6.80
CA GLN A 254 22.11 -8.42 7.86
C GLN A 254 22.58 -9.84 7.47
N GLY A 255 22.31 -10.25 6.22
CA GLY A 255 22.76 -11.51 5.62
C GLY A 255 21.77 -12.68 5.75
N LEU A 256 21.97 -13.71 4.93
CA LEU A 256 21.05 -14.85 4.75
C LEU A 256 20.77 -15.65 6.04
N ASN A 257 21.67 -15.58 7.02
CA ASN A 257 21.53 -16.30 8.29
C ASN A 257 20.46 -15.70 9.23
N HIS A 258 19.94 -14.50 8.92
CA HIS A 258 18.88 -13.86 9.70
C HIS A 258 17.48 -14.27 9.25
N ARG A 259 17.34 -15.10 8.20
CA ARG A 259 16.04 -15.65 7.81
C ARG A 259 15.76 -16.94 8.58
N LYS A 260 14.61 -17.00 9.24
CA LYS A 260 14.15 -18.23 9.90
C LYS A 260 13.59 -19.17 8.84
N ALA A 261 14.18 -20.36 8.69
CA ALA A 261 13.62 -21.39 7.83
C ALA A 261 12.25 -21.82 8.35
N LEU A 262 11.24 -21.77 7.49
CA LEU A 262 9.93 -22.34 7.78
C LEU A 262 10.04 -23.87 7.67
N PRO A 263 9.52 -24.63 8.65
CA PRO A 263 9.44 -26.07 8.53
C PRO A 263 8.52 -26.42 7.34
N SER A 264 9.10 -27.01 6.30
CA SER A 264 8.36 -27.49 5.13
C SER A 264 8.39 -29.01 5.08
N ASN A 265 7.23 -29.60 4.79
CA ASN A 265 7.10 -31.04 4.48
C ASN A 265 7.38 -31.34 2.98
N THR A 266 7.78 -30.34 2.20
CA THR A 266 8.17 -30.47 0.80
C THR A 266 9.69 -30.43 0.65
N SER A 267 10.22 -30.81 -0.51
CA SER A 267 11.66 -30.73 -0.83
C SER A 267 12.17 -29.28 -0.97
N GLU A 268 11.32 -28.28 -0.76
CA GLU A 268 11.65 -26.86 -0.79
C GLU A 268 11.70 -26.30 0.63
N ILE A 269 12.83 -25.70 0.99
CA ILE A 269 12.99 -24.91 2.22
C ILE A 269 12.43 -23.52 1.92
N SER A 270 11.30 -23.16 2.53
CA SER A 270 10.83 -21.78 2.58
C SER A 270 11.48 -21.05 3.77
N TYR A 271 11.64 -19.75 3.66
CA TYR A 271 12.23 -18.92 4.69
C TYR A 271 11.24 -17.79 5.03
N GLU A 272 11.10 -17.46 6.30
CA GLU A 272 10.42 -16.23 6.74
C GLU A 272 11.07 -15.03 6.05
N ASP A 273 10.26 -13.99 5.83
CA ASP A 273 10.77 -12.70 5.40
C ASP A 273 11.81 -12.20 6.42
N GLY A 274 12.78 -11.42 5.95
CA GLY A 274 13.78 -10.80 6.83
C GLY A 274 13.17 -9.63 7.60
N PHE A 275 13.85 -8.49 7.58
CA PHE A 275 13.28 -7.22 8.02
C PHE A 275 12.09 -6.82 7.15
N THR A 276 11.01 -6.35 7.79
CA THR A 276 9.77 -5.94 7.15
C THR A 276 9.47 -4.46 7.42
N LYS A 277 9.16 -3.72 6.36
CA LYS A 277 8.82 -2.30 6.46
C LYS A 277 7.51 -1.98 5.75
N LEU A 278 6.66 -1.22 6.44
CA LEU A 278 5.48 -0.59 5.89
C LEU A 278 5.68 0.92 5.86
N LEU A 279 5.70 1.50 4.66
CA LEU A 279 5.76 2.93 4.42
C LEU A 279 4.38 3.43 3.98
N LEU A 280 3.84 4.40 4.72
CA LEU A 280 2.58 5.05 4.45
C LEU A 280 2.78 6.56 4.33
N ASP A 281 2.50 7.08 3.15
CA ASP A 281 2.56 8.50 2.84
C ASP A 281 1.41 8.85 1.88
N ASN A 282 0.86 10.04 2.04
CA ASN A 282 -0.19 10.58 1.19
C ASN A 282 0.02 12.07 0.88
N ASP A 283 1.25 12.57 1.00
CA ASP A 283 1.63 13.94 0.62
C ASP A 283 0.68 15.02 1.20
N ASN A 284 0.20 14.76 2.42
CA ASN A 284 -0.68 15.63 3.18
C ASN A 284 -2.03 15.92 2.49
N ARG A 285 -2.43 15.08 1.53
CA ARG A 285 -3.65 15.26 0.73
C ARG A 285 -4.91 14.97 1.53
N ASN A 286 -4.85 14.04 2.48
CA ASN A 286 -6.01 13.65 3.27
C ASN A 286 -5.60 13.28 4.71
N HIS A 287 -6.31 13.84 5.69
CA HIS A 287 -6.06 13.60 7.11
C HIS A 287 -7.15 12.80 7.85
N ALA A 288 -8.19 12.33 7.16
CA ALA A 288 -9.40 11.75 7.73
C ALA A 288 -9.74 10.35 7.20
N LEU A 289 -9.63 10.14 5.89
CA LEU A 289 -9.85 8.87 5.25
C LEU A 289 -8.66 7.94 5.49
N PRO A 290 -8.92 6.64 5.72
CA PRO A 290 -7.88 5.72 6.13
C PRO A 290 -7.23 4.99 4.96
N THR A 291 -5.92 4.81 5.08
CA THR A 291 -5.16 3.74 4.45
C THR A 291 -5.36 2.47 5.28
N VAL A 292 -5.55 1.33 4.61
CA VAL A 292 -5.93 0.07 5.29
C VAL A 292 -4.96 -1.04 4.97
N ILE A 293 -4.46 -1.70 6.02
CA ILE A 293 -3.80 -2.99 5.88
C ILE A 293 -4.80 -4.13 6.09
N GLU A 294 -4.75 -5.08 5.16
CA GLU A 294 -5.60 -6.27 5.12
C GLU A 294 -4.92 -7.37 4.32
N ASN A 295 -5.37 -8.61 4.50
CA ASN A 295 -4.91 -9.76 3.72
C ASN A 295 -6.11 -10.51 3.16
N ASP A 296 -6.03 -11.00 1.93
CA ASP A 296 -7.15 -11.72 1.29
C ASP A 296 -7.56 -13.00 2.01
N GLU A 297 -6.68 -13.56 2.84
CA GLU A 297 -6.96 -14.75 3.66
C GLU A 297 -7.64 -14.44 5.01
N GLY A 298 -8.01 -13.18 5.27
CA GLY A 298 -8.67 -12.77 6.52
C GLY A 298 -7.76 -12.87 7.75
N ALA A 299 -6.45 -12.72 7.55
CA ALA A 299 -5.49 -12.76 8.65
C ALA A 299 -5.75 -11.61 9.63
N ALA A 300 -6.11 -11.95 10.87
CA ALA A 300 -6.34 -10.99 11.94
C ALA A 300 -5.07 -10.71 12.76
N THR A 301 -3.88 -11.04 12.24
CA THR A 301 -2.62 -10.78 12.94
C THR A 301 -1.59 -10.24 11.95
N TYR A 302 -0.97 -9.13 12.34
CA TYR A 302 -0.02 -8.37 11.56
C TYR A 302 1.21 -8.15 12.43
N GLU A 303 2.39 -8.46 11.92
CA GLU A 303 3.66 -8.21 12.60
C GLU A 303 4.60 -7.53 11.60
N ILE A 304 5.15 -6.38 12.00
CA ILE A 304 5.96 -5.52 11.13
C ILE A 304 7.12 -4.96 11.95
N ASP A 305 8.34 -5.03 11.41
CA ASP A 305 9.53 -4.54 12.10
C ASP A 305 9.56 -3.01 12.18
N GLU A 306 9.23 -2.34 11.08
CA GLU A 306 9.20 -0.88 11.04
C GLU A 306 7.96 -0.36 10.29
N VAL A 307 7.19 0.48 10.96
CA VAL A 307 6.07 1.20 10.35
C VAL A 307 6.38 2.69 10.29
N GLU A 308 6.40 3.24 9.09
CA GLU A 308 6.61 4.65 8.82
C GLU A 308 5.30 5.30 8.37
N ILE A 309 4.81 6.29 9.13
CA ILE A 309 3.55 6.99 8.85
C ILE A 309 3.81 8.49 8.81
N ASN A 310 3.76 9.08 7.62
CA ASN A 310 4.03 10.49 7.38
C ASN A 310 2.78 11.23 6.89
N ASN A 311 2.85 12.56 6.87
CA ASN A 311 1.95 13.45 6.16
C ASN A 311 0.45 13.18 6.39
N HIS A 312 0.07 13.10 7.66
CA HIS A 312 -1.30 12.95 8.16
C HIS A 312 -2.05 11.69 7.72
N VAL A 313 -1.36 10.66 7.24
CA VAL A 313 -2.00 9.36 6.95
C VAL A 313 -2.72 8.83 8.20
N VAL A 314 -3.91 8.26 7.98
CA VAL A 314 -4.66 7.50 9.00
C VAL A 314 -4.54 6.01 8.67
N LEU A 315 -3.98 5.22 9.57
CA LEU A 315 -3.83 3.77 9.40
C LEU A 315 -4.95 3.01 10.12
N TRP A 316 -5.67 2.17 9.37
CA TRP A 316 -6.64 1.20 9.88
C TRP A 316 -6.21 -0.25 9.64
N LEU A 317 -6.59 -1.12 10.57
CA LEU A 317 -6.58 -2.58 10.38
C LEU A 317 -7.97 -3.03 9.92
N HIS A 318 -8.06 -3.83 8.85
CA HIS A 318 -9.35 -4.25 8.29
C HIS A 318 -10.15 -5.15 9.24
N GLU A 319 -9.52 -6.20 9.76
CA GLU A 319 -10.19 -7.20 10.59
C GLU A 319 -10.66 -6.64 11.93
N LYS A 320 -11.86 -7.02 12.36
CA LYS A 320 -12.46 -6.54 13.60
C LYS A 320 -11.63 -6.89 14.83
N ASP A 321 -11.19 -8.15 14.93
CA ASP A 321 -10.39 -8.65 16.06
C ASP A 321 -8.89 -8.68 15.73
N ALA A 322 -8.42 -7.69 14.94
CA ALA A 322 -7.04 -7.61 14.49
C ALA A 322 -6.05 -7.43 15.65
N ARG A 323 -4.90 -8.08 15.53
CA ARG A 323 -3.72 -7.89 16.37
C ARG A 323 -2.59 -7.30 15.54
N LEU A 324 -2.03 -6.20 15.97
CA LEU A 324 -0.88 -5.56 15.32
C LEU A 324 0.31 -5.54 16.27
N THR A 325 1.43 -6.10 15.84
CA THR A 325 2.73 -5.97 16.51
C THR A 325 3.62 -5.10 15.64
N VAL A 326 4.11 -3.99 16.19
CA VAL A 326 5.08 -3.12 15.51
C VAL A 326 6.31 -2.99 16.38
N HIS A 327 7.48 -3.33 15.83
CA HIS A 327 8.73 -3.29 16.59
C HIS A 327 9.38 -1.90 16.62
N LYS A 328 9.04 -1.02 15.67
CA LYS A 328 9.51 0.37 15.61
C LYS A 328 8.58 1.28 14.81
N PHE A 329 8.33 2.48 15.33
CA PHE A 329 7.66 3.55 14.57
C PHE A 329 8.63 4.60 14.04
N ILE A 330 8.40 5.04 12.80
CA ILE A 330 9.00 6.23 12.20
C ILE A 330 7.86 7.14 11.71
N GLY A 331 8.11 8.45 11.70
CA GLY A 331 7.10 9.42 11.30
C GLY A 331 7.54 10.85 11.54
N ASP A 332 6.80 11.78 10.95
CA ASP A 332 6.93 13.23 11.11
C ASP A 332 6.08 13.79 12.27
N ARG A 333 5.47 12.90 13.07
CA ARG A 333 4.50 13.14 14.17
C ARG A 333 3.06 13.38 13.75
N THR A 334 2.77 13.45 12.45
CA THR A 334 1.42 13.76 11.93
C THR A 334 0.59 12.51 11.63
N GLY A 335 1.25 11.39 11.30
CA GLY A 335 0.63 10.09 11.07
C GLY A 335 -0.23 9.65 12.26
N LEU A 336 -1.40 9.06 11.99
CA LEU A 336 -2.36 8.61 12.99
C LEU A 336 -2.62 7.11 12.87
N LEU A 337 -2.22 6.35 13.87
CA LEU A 337 -2.66 4.97 14.03
C LEU A 337 -3.99 4.95 14.76
N HIS A 338 -5.05 4.44 14.11
CA HIS A 338 -6.38 4.36 14.69
C HIS A 338 -6.74 2.91 15.00
N MET A 339 -6.68 2.57 16.28
CA MET A 339 -7.09 1.28 16.83
C MET A 339 -8.61 1.27 17.04
N ARG A 340 -9.30 0.32 16.42
CA ARG A 340 -10.76 0.24 16.37
C ARG A 340 -11.27 -0.99 17.12
N TYR A 341 -12.50 -0.90 17.62
CA TYR A 341 -13.24 -1.89 18.43
C TYR A 341 -12.71 -3.35 18.40
N THR A 342 -12.33 -3.88 19.58
CA THR A 342 -11.77 -5.22 19.85
C THR A 342 -10.36 -5.53 19.29
N GLN A 343 -9.73 -4.58 18.60
CA GLN A 343 -8.35 -4.72 18.16
C GLN A 343 -7.36 -4.54 19.32
N VAL A 344 -6.21 -5.22 19.19
CA VAL A 344 -5.10 -5.15 20.13
C VAL A 344 -3.82 -4.78 19.40
N MET A 345 -3.04 -3.87 19.98
CA MET A 345 -1.72 -3.51 19.45
C MET A 345 -0.63 -3.75 20.48
N TYR A 346 0.52 -4.25 20.02
CA TYR A 346 1.78 -4.30 20.74
C TYR A 346 2.75 -3.31 20.09
N CYS A 347 3.08 -2.24 20.80
CA CYS A 347 3.94 -1.17 20.32
C CYS A 347 5.34 -1.30 20.94
N GLU A 348 6.33 -1.73 20.17
CA GLU A 348 7.74 -1.87 20.58
C GLU A 348 7.93 -2.68 21.89
N VAL A 349 7.01 -3.61 22.16
CA VAL A 349 7.02 -4.43 23.38
C VAL A 349 7.91 -5.64 23.14
N VAL A 350 8.95 -5.77 23.97
CA VAL A 350 9.70 -7.00 24.14
C VAL A 350 9.25 -7.66 25.44
N GLU A 351 8.75 -8.90 25.37
CA GLU A 351 8.27 -9.62 26.55
C GLU A 351 9.35 -9.66 27.66
N SER A 352 8.93 -9.40 28.90
CA SER A 352 9.80 -9.50 30.09
C SER A 352 10.98 -8.52 30.16
N MET A 353 10.95 -7.44 29.37
CA MET A 353 11.90 -6.32 29.48
C MET A 353 11.18 -5.00 29.81
N SER A 354 11.77 -4.18 30.69
CA SER A 354 11.39 -2.77 30.81
C SER A 354 11.94 -2.03 29.58
N GLY A 355 11.06 -1.47 28.76
CA GLY A 355 11.42 -0.75 27.54
C GLY A 355 11.03 0.72 27.59
N ILE A 356 11.55 1.48 26.62
CA ILE A 356 11.20 2.87 26.35
C ILE A 356 10.70 2.93 24.91
N THR A 357 9.55 3.54 24.69
CA THR A 357 9.06 3.86 23.35
C THR A 357 9.06 5.35 23.09
N VAL A 358 9.59 5.73 21.93
CA VAL A 358 9.54 7.09 21.38
C VAL A 358 8.92 6.98 19.99
N ALA A 359 7.60 6.77 19.94
CA ALA A 359 6.89 6.60 18.68
C ALA A 359 6.48 7.97 18.11
N PRO A 360 7.04 8.42 16.98
CA PRO A 360 6.75 9.72 16.36
C PRO A 360 5.45 9.66 15.53
N VAL A 361 4.38 9.13 16.11
CA VAL A 361 3.03 9.05 15.53
C VAL A 361 1.98 9.43 16.58
N SER A 362 0.80 9.80 16.11
CA SER A 362 -0.38 9.95 16.95
C SER A 362 -1.16 8.64 17.05
N TYR A 363 -1.87 8.49 18.17
CA TYR A 363 -2.72 7.34 18.44
C TYR A 363 -4.16 7.78 18.60
N LYS A 364 -5.06 7.13 17.89
CA LYS A 364 -6.50 7.14 18.19
C LYS A 364 -6.88 5.77 18.72
N ILE A 365 -7.22 5.69 20.00
CA ILE A 365 -7.50 4.43 20.70
C ILE A 365 -8.96 4.45 21.12
N ASP A 366 -9.83 3.81 20.33
CA ASP A 366 -11.27 3.80 20.61
C ASP A 366 -11.61 2.99 21.87
N ALA A 367 -12.74 3.29 22.49
CA ALA A 367 -13.23 2.52 23.64
C ALA A 367 -13.41 1.03 23.28
N GLY A 368 -12.95 0.13 24.16
CA GLY A 368 -12.99 -1.32 23.93
C GLY A 368 -11.81 -1.87 23.11
N THR A 369 -10.78 -1.06 22.87
CA THR A 369 -9.49 -1.49 22.28
C THR A 369 -8.39 -1.49 23.33
N GLU A 370 -7.31 -2.22 23.07
CA GLU A 370 -6.12 -2.27 23.94
C GLU A 370 -4.86 -1.95 23.14
N VAL A 371 -4.04 -1.04 23.67
CA VAL A 371 -2.67 -0.85 23.21
C VAL A 371 -1.70 -1.15 24.34
N VAL A 372 -0.84 -2.13 24.11
CA VAL A 372 0.23 -2.52 25.02
C VAL A 372 1.49 -1.77 24.61
N PHE A 373 1.99 -0.96 25.53
CA PHE A 373 3.24 -0.22 25.40
C PHE A 373 4.27 -0.73 26.41
N PRO A 374 5.55 -0.34 26.27
CA PRO A 374 6.55 -0.57 27.30
C PRO A 374 6.30 0.29 28.55
N SER A 375 7.10 0.05 29.60
CA SER A 375 6.97 0.73 30.88
C SER A 375 7.12 2.26 30.81
N THR A 376 7.86 2.76 29.84
CA THR A 376 8.05 4.21 29.65
C THR A 376 7.62 4.62 28.24
N LEU A 377 6.66 5.54 28.15
CA LEU A 377 6.07 5.99 26.90
C LEU A 377 6.33 7.49 26.67
N PHE A 378 6.95 7.85 25.55
CA PHE A 378 7.02 9.22 25.06
C PHE A 378 6.02 9.42 23.93
N ILE A 379 5.04 10.29 24.14
CA ILE A 379 4.06 10.67 23.12
C ILE A 379 4.56 11.93 22.40
N LEU A 380 4.79 11.79 21.10
CA LEU A 380 5.29 12.87 20.23
C LEU A 380 4.23 13.37 19.25
N GLY A 381 3.20 12.57 18.98
CA GLY A 381 2.16 12.87 18.00
C GLY A 381 1.36 14.14 18.31
N THR A 382 0.91 14.82 17.26
CA THR A 382 0.26 16.15 17.35
C THR A 382 -1.26 16.10 17.34
N ARG A 383 -1.88 14.92 17.40
CA ARG A 383 -3.34 14.71 17.35
C ARG A 383 -3.82 13.40 17.99
N SER A 384 -3.26 13.02 19.14
CA SER A 384 -3.62 11.76 19.80
C SER A 384 -4.95 11.88 20.58
N HIS A 385 -5.78 10.84 20.52
CA HIS A 385 -7.07 10.77 21.22
C HIS A 385 -7.27 9.38 21.80
N ILE A 386 -7.43 9.30 23.11
CA ILE A 386 -7.38 8.03 23.86
C ILE A 386 -8.69 7.88 24.64
N ASP A 387 -9.45 6.84 24.28
CA ASP A 387 -10.69 6.42 24.92
C ASP A 387 -10.61 5.00 25.49
N GLY A 388 -9.70 4.17 24.95
CA GLY A 388 -9.55 2.75 25.30
C GLY A 388 -8.55 2.44 26.40
N LEU A 389 -8.07 1.19 26.40
CA LEU A 389 -7.16 0.65 27.41
C LEU A 389 -5.70 0.82 26.97
N ILE A 390 -4.89 1.38 27.86
CA ILE A 390 -3.43 1.42 27.73
C ILE A 390 -2.81 0.48 28.76
N THR A 391 -2.05 -0.51 28.30
CA THR A 391 -1.44 -1.52 29.16
C THR A 391 0.08 -1.38 29.17
N GLY A 392 0.70 -1.56 30.34
CA GLY A 392 2.15 -1.64 30.51
C GLY A 392 2.85 -0.33 30.88
N VAL A 393 2.24 0.82 30.61
CA VAL A 393 2.82 2.15 30.87
C VAL A 393 2.84 2.45 32.37
N MET A 394 4.02 2.75 32.91
CA MET A 394 4.24 3.25 34.27
C MET A 394 4.57 4.75 34.25
N ASP A 395 5.43 5.16 33.32
CA ASP A 395 5.84 6.56 33.13
C ASP A 395 5.41 7.05 31.74
N VAL A 396 4.71 8.18 31.67
CA VAL A 396 4.30 8.81 30.41
C VAL A 396 4.83 10.24 30.31
N TYR A 397 5.42 10.57 29.16
CA TYR A 397 5.98 11.88 28.86
C TYR A 397 5.36 12.44 27.58
N PHE A 398 4.99 13.71 27.61
CA PHE A 398 4.50 14.43 26.43
C PHE A 398 5.61 15.33 25.91
N ALA A 399 6.03 15.10 24.66
CA ALA A 399 7.06 15.92 24.03
C ALA A 399 6.55 17.32 23.69
N LYS A 400 7.47 18.26 23.41
CA LYS A 400 7.12 19.61 22.98
C LYS A 400 6.28 19.57 21.69
N GLY A 401 5.09 20.15 21.74
CA GLY A 401 4.16 20.21 20.60
C GLY A 401 3.32 18.95 20.42
N ALA A 402 3.43 17.96 21.30
CA ALA A 402 2.48 16.86 21.35
C ALA A 402 1.11 17.40 21.80
N ASP A 403 0.05 16.92 21.15
CA ASP A 403 -1.34 17.19 21.54
C ASP A 403 -2.03 15.85 21.78
N THR A 404 -2.57 15.68 22.98
CA THR A 404 -3.14 14.40 23.41
C THR A 404 -4.32 14.64 24.32
N ILE A 405 -5.42 13.98 23.99
CA ILE A 405 -6.67 14.01 24.76
C ILE A 405 -6.87 12.62 25.37
N PHE A 406 -6.99 12.58 26.70
CA PHE A 406 -7.57 11.43 27.40
C PHE A 406 -9.02 11.73 27.73
N THR A 407 -9.92 10.83 27.36
CA THR A 407 -11.34 10.96 27.69
C THR A 407 -11.68 10.24 28.99
N SER A 408 -12.90 10.46 29.49
CA SER A 408 -13.39 9.84 30.72
C SER A 408 -13.50 8.32 30.67
N THR A 409 -13.41 7.70 29.49
CA THR A 409 -13.44 6.23 29.32
C THR A 409 -12.06 5.59 29.30
N THR A 410 -10.98 6.40 29.25
CA THR A 410 -9.59 5.90 29.26
C THR A 410 -9.35 4.99 30.45
N GLN A 411 -8.73 3.85 30.21
CA GLN A 411 -8.31 2.93 31.26
C GLN A 411 -6.82 2.63 31.17
N THR A 412 -6.21 2.27 32.30
CA THR A 412 -4.83 1.80 32.36
C THR A 412 -4.74 0.45 33.05
N ALA A 413 -3.81 -0.40 32.61
CA ALA A 413 -3.52 -1.68 33.24
C ALA A 413 -2.01 -1.95 33.30
N LEU A 414 -1.59 -2.75 34.28
CA LEU A 414 -0.21 -3.22 34.42
C LEU A 414 -0.04 -4.59 33.77
N LEU A 415 1.10 -4.81 33.10
CA LEU A 415 1.48 -6.12 32.60
C LEU A 415 1.72 -7.07 33.78
N LYS A 416 0.97 -8.16 33.84
CA LYS A 416 1.16 -9.19 34.87
C LYS A 416 2.45 -9.96 34.53
N THR A 417 3.45 -9.88 35.40
CA THR A 417 4.68 -10.66 35.25
C THR A 417 4.30 -12.14 35.22
N LYS A 418 4.59 -12.85 34.12
CA LYS A 418 4.49 -14.32 34.12
C LYS A 418 5.56 -14.82 35.09
N SER A 419 5.14 -15.22 36.28
CA SER A 419 5.96 -16.00 37.22
C SER A 419 6.39 -17.28 36.51
N THR A 420 7.64 -17.35 36.07
CA THR A 420 8.30 -18.61 35.74
C THR A 420 8.26 -19.49 36.98
N ALA A 421 7.40 -20.51 36.94
CA ALA A 421 7.47 -21.60 37.90
C ALA A 421 8.82 -22.30 37.67
N LEU A 422 9.67 -22.24 38.71
CA LEU A 422 10.97 -22.92 38.82
C LEU A 422 10.85 -24.42 38.62
#